data_AF-A0A2A2HYH6-F1
#
_entry.id   AF-A0A2A2HYH6-F1
#
_cell.length_a   1.000
_cell.length_b   1.000
_cell.length_c   1.000
_cell.angle_alpha   90.00
_cell.angle_beta   90.00
_cell.angle_gamma   90.00
#
_symmetry.space_group_name_H-M   'P 1'
#
loop_
_entity.id
_entity.type
_entity.pdbx_description
1 polymer ?
#
loop_
_entity_poly.entity_id
_entity_poly.type
_entity_poly.pdbx_seq_one_letter_code
_entity_poly.pdbx_strand_id
1 'polypeptide(L)'
;MGGNYWANPNGTGFSETCTDSNGDWICDSPYNVNKSDFDFLPLASISRMQNLPVANFSTNTTQGLAPLAVQFTDLSQHAIAWNWDFDNDWISDSTEKDPVYEYIIPGNYTVNLTVSNANGKASKTKKIIVHEAEVLSTANFNVNITSGQAPLSVLFTDLSQNVGKRTWDFNNDGIIDSINKTSVYKYEFPGTYIVNLTVSNSKGSFSKLFSITTSPVRRVDGEYVLTEYKITYKIGHQLAIYGDRIVWTDSRNGNSDIYMYDLSTHNETQITTRESYDFSPDIYGDRIVWNDYRNGNGDIYMYPAFGRST
;
A
#
# COMPACT_ATOMS: atom_id res chain seq x y z
N MET A 1 81.28 5.95 -1.59
CA MET A 1 80.80 6.76 -2.73
C MET A 1 80.98 5.93 -3.99
N GLY A 2 79.92 5.25 -4.43
CA GLY A 2 79.89 4.50 -5.68
C GLY A 2 78.48 4.64 -6.22
N GLY A 3 78.26 5.66 -7.04
CA GLY A 3 76.96 6.01 -7.59
C GLY A 3 77.14 6.26 -9.08
N ASN A 4 76.41 5.51 -9.88
CA ASN A 4 76.51 5.52 -11.33
C ASN A 4 75.75 6.74 -11.89
N TYR A 5 76.48 7.79 -12.28
CA TYR A 5 75.94 8.86 -13.13
C TYR A 5 76.04 8.39 -14.59
N TRP A 6 74.97 7.82 -15.15
CA TRP A 6 74.91 7.43 -16.57
C TRP A 6 74.16 8.45 -17.45
N ALA A 7 73.75 9.57 -16.83
CA ALA A 7 73.23 10.73 -17.52
C ALA A 7 74.38 11.58 -18.06
N ASN A 8 74.30 11.97 -19.32
CA ASN A 8 75.27 12.88 -19.92
C ASN A 8 74.66 14.30 -19.83
N PRO A 9 75.38 15.34 -19.36
CA PRO A 9 74.78 16.68 -19.17
C PRO A 9 74.15 17.29 -20.42
N ASN A 10 74.46 16.75 -21.60
CA ASN A 10 73.88 17.13 -22.89
C ASN A 10 72.58 16.35 -23.24
N GLY A 11 72.07 15.50 -22.35
CA GLY A 11 70.85 14.71 -22.52
C GLY A 11 71.00 13.48 -23.42
N THR A 12 72.23 13.05 -23.73
CA THR A 12 72.47 11.89 -24.61
C THR A 12 73.02 10.68 -23.86
N GLY A 13 72.85 10.63 -22.53
CA GLY A 13 73.28 9.50 -21.72
C GLY A 13 72.44 8.26 -21.99
N PHE A 14 72.92 7.11 -21.51
CA PHE A 14 72.22 5.84 -21.70
C PHE A 14 70.84 5.87 -21.03
N SER A 15 70.76 6.46 -19.84
CA SER A 15 69.51 6.64 -19.10
C SER A 15 68.46 7.50 -19.82
N GLU A 16 68.89 8.38 -20.74
CA GLU A 16 68.02 9.30 -21.48
C GLU A 16 67.57 8.74 -22.83
N THR A 17 68.25 7.71 -23.34
CA THR A 17 68.05 7.20 -24.71
C THR A 17 67.56 5.76 -24.78
N CYS A 18 67.65 4.99 -23.71
CA CYS A 18 67.21 3.62 -23.70
C CYS A 18 65.68 3.49 -23.53
N THR A 19 65.16 2.32 -23.87
CA THR A 19 63.73 2.03 -23.80
C THR A 19 63.28 1.85 -22.35
N ASP A 20 62.27 2.62 -21.97
CA ASP A 20 61.43 2.42 -20.79
C ASP A 20 60.07 1.87 -21.27
N SER A 21 59.91 0.56 -21.19
CA SER A 21 58.76 -0.18 -21.71
C SER A 21 57.57 -0.14 -20.75
N ASN A 22 57.81 0.08 -19.46
CA ASN A 22 56.80 0.05 -18.42
C ASN A 22 56.38 1.47 -17.94
N GLY A 23 57.07 2.52 -18.41
CA GLY A 23 56.80 3.91 -18.10
C GLY A 23 57.21 4.33 -16.69
N ASP A 24 58.12 3.60 -16.04
CA ASP A 24 58.60 3.88 -14.68
C ASP A 24 59.82 4.80 -14.63
N TRP A 25 60.24 5.32 -15.78
CA TRP A 25 61.36 6.25 -15.96
C TRP A 25 62.72 5.63 -15.66
N ILE A 26 62.80 4.30 -15.66
CA ILE A 26 64.01 3.51 -15.53
C ILE A 26 64.27 2.75 -16.83
N CYS A 27 65.53 2.63 -17.17
CA CYS A 27 65.97 1.88 -18.33
C CYS A 27 65.73 0.36 -18.17
N ASP A 28 64.98 -0.27 -19.08
CA ASP A 28 64.78 -1.73 -19.08
C ASP A 28 65.94 -2.50 -19.75
N SER A 29 66.83 -1.79 -20.44
CA SER A 29 67.95 -2.39 -21.15
C SER A 29 69.20 -2.43 -20.27
N PRO A 30 69.94 -3.56 -20.22
CA PRO A 30 71.18 -3.64 -19.46
C PRO A 30 72.26 -2.74 -20.08
N TYR A 31 73.06 -2.09 -19.23
CA TYR A 31 74.13 -1.20 -19.68
C TYR A 31 75.38 -2.01 -20.04
N ASN A 32 75.89 -1.84 -21.26
CA ASN A 32 77.12 -2.50 -21.70
C ASN A 32 78.34 -1.68 -21.27
N VAL A 33 79.14 -2.22 -20.33
CA VAL A 33 80.30 -1.53 -19.77
C VAL A 33 81.52 -1.67 -20.70
N ASN A 34 81.75 -2.85 -21.29
CA ASN A 34 82.94 -3.11 -22.12
C ASN A 34 82.82 -4.34 -23.07
N LYS A 35 81.77 -4.42 -23.89
CA LYS A 35 81.43 -5.52 -24.82
C LYS A 35 81.05 -6.84 -24.14
N SER A 36 81.85 -7.34 -23.20
CA SER A 36 81.60 -8.61 -22.51
C SER A 36 80.94 -8.45 -21.14
N ASP A 37 81.11 -7.29 -20.48
CA ASP A 37 80.53 -7.04 -19.17
C ASP A 37 79.30 -6.13 -19.30
N PHE A 38 78.19 -6.58 -18.73
CA PHE A 38 76.91 -5.87 -18.70
C PHE A 38 76.50 -5.64 -17.24
N ASP A 39 76.05 -4.43 -16.94
CA ASP A 39 75.40 -4.09 -15.67
C ASP A 39 73.88 -4.23 -15.84
N PHE A 40 73.31 -5.17 -15.07
CA PHE A 40 71.90 -5.53 -15.12
C PHE A 40 71.09 -4.93 -13.95
N LEU A 41 71.73 -4.18 -13.04
CA LEU A 41 71.08 -3.69 -11.83
C LEU A 41 70.80 -2.19 -11.92
N PRO A 42 69.54 -1.76 -12.11
CA PRO A 42 69.18 -0.37 -11.85
C PRO A 42 69.34 -0.08 -10.34
N LEU A 43 70.14 0.94 -10.02
CA LEU A 43 70.49 1.33 -8.63
C LEU A 43 69.37 2.09 -7.91
N ALA A 44 68.26 2.39 -8.59
CA ALA A 44 67.09 3.05 -8.05
C ALA A 44 65.84 2.26 -8.44
N SER A 45 65.11 1.74 -7.45
CA SER A 45 63.68 1.45 -7.61
C SER A 45 62.92 2.69 -7.16
N ILE A 46 62.08 3.27 -8.02
CA ILE A 46 61.11 4.24 -7.53
C ILE A 46 60.06 3.44 -6.74
N SER A 47 60.17 3.46 -5.40
CA SER A 47 59.06 3.09 -4.54
C SER A 47 57.96 4.13 -4.74
N ARG A 48 57.09 3.90 -5.73
CA ARG A 48 55.89 4.71 -5.89
C ARG A 48 55.05 4.42 -4.65
N MET A 49 54.84 5.41 -3.77
CA MET A 49 53.87 5.30 -2.68
C MET A 49 52.50 4.97 -3.30
N GLN A 50 52.17 3.69 -3.38
CA GLN A 50 50.88 3.20 -3.84
C GLN A 50 49.91 3.41 -2.69
N ASN A 51 49.20 4.55 -2.73
CA ASN A 51 48.20 4.82 -1.73
C ASN A 51 47.02 3.88 -1.92
N LEU A 52 46.70 3.13 -0.86
CA LEU A 52 45.42 2.44 -0.75
C LEU A 52 44.29 3.49 -0.75
N PRO A 53 43.10 3.15 -1.28
CA PRO A 53 41.97 4.06 -1.23
C PRO A 53 41.54 4.23 0.23
N VAL A 54 41.03 5.41 0.57
CA VAL A 54 40.43 5.69 1.89
C VAL A 54 38.97 6.04 1.67
N ALA A 55 38.08 5.15 2.10
CA ALA A 55 36.64 5.35 1.97
C ALA A 55 36.14 6.42 2.94
N ASN A 56 35.45 7.44 2.43
CA ASN A 56 34.80 8.44 3.26
C ASN A 56 33.61 9.06 2.53
N PHE A 57 32.56 9.44 3.26
CA PHE A 57 31.41 10.14 2.70
C PHE A 57 30.62 10.90 3.76
N SER A 58 29.81 11.84 3.31
CA SER A 58 28.79 12.54 4.11
C SER A 58 27.40 12.34 3.53
N THR A 59 26.38 12.71 4.31
CA THR A 59 24.97 12.67 3.90
C THR A 59 24.29 13.97 4.30
N ASN A 60 23.29 14.41 3.54
CA ASN A 60 22.50 15.61 3.87
C ASN A 60 21.67 15.44 5.15
N THR A 61 21.23 14.21 5.43
CA THR A 61 20.53 13.83 6.67
C THR A 61 20.96 12.43 7.12
N THR A 62 20.73 12.12 8.39
CA THR A 62 20.90 10.77 8.96
C THR A 62 19.63 10.21 9.57
N GLN A 63 18.56 11.00 9.60
CA GLN A 63 17.26 10.58 10.10
C GLN A 63 16.11 11.36 9.46
N GLY A 64 14.93 10.75 9.39
CA GLY A 64 13.74 11.40 8.84
C GLY A 64 12.54 10.46 8.77
N LEU A 65 11.44 10.93 8.19
CA LEU A 65 10.24 10.12 7.98
C LEU A 65 10.27 9.46 6.60
N ALA A 66 9.74 8.25 6.47
CA ALA A 66 9.53 7.62 5.17
C ALA A 66 8.42 8.34 4.37
N PRO A 67 8.56 8.51 3.03
CA PRO A 67 9.76 8.24 2.25
C PRO A 67 10.86 9.29 2.51
N LEU A 68 12.10 8.82 2.72
CA LEU A 68 13.26 9.68 3.01
C LEU A 68 14.27 9.63 1.87
N ALA A 69 14.39 10.72 1.11
CA ALA A 69 15.45 10.90 0.13
C ALA A 69 16.74 11.39 0.80
N VAL A 70 17.82 10.61 0.67
CA VAL A 70 19.14 10.92 1.21
C VAL A 70 20.12 11.15 0.06
N GLN A 71 20.76 12.32 0.06
CA GLN A 71 21.88 12.62 -0.84
C GLN A 71 23.17 12.17 -0.17
N PHE A 72 23.94 11.35 -0.86
CA PHE A 72 25.27 10.92 -0.47
C PHE A 72 26.33 11.75 -1.20
N THR A 73 27.38 12.15 -0.48
CA THR A 73 28.49 12.92 -1.04
C THR A 73 29.80 12.24 -0.71
N ASP A 74 30.55 11.83 -1.73
CA ASP A 74 31.84 11.18 -1.60
C ASP A 74 32.92 12.14 -1.09
N LEU A 75 33.69 11.67 -0.11
CA LEU A 75 34.84 12.35 0.47
C LEU A 75 36.09 11.43 0.45
N SER A 76 36.05 10.36 -0.36
CA SER A 76 37.10 9.33 -0.39
C SER A 76 38.39 9.86 -1.02
N GLN A 77 39.51 9.31 -0.57
CA GLN A 77 40.84 9.64 -1.12
C GLN A 77 41.37 8.46 -1.94
N HIS A 78 42.06 8.77 -3.04
CA HIS A 78 42.68 7.79 -3.93
C HIS A 78 41.73 6.72 -4.51
N ALA A 79 40.42 7.01 -4.58
CA ALA A 79 39.41 6.14 -5.19
C ALA A 79 39.26 6.40 -6.70
N ILE A 80 39.02 5.34 -7.49
CA ILE A 80 38.68 5.43 -8.92
C ILE A 80 37.34 4.78 -9.27
N ALA A 81 36.76 4.01 -8.34
CA ALA A 81 35.44 3.40 -8.48
C ALA A 81 34.72 3.31 -7.14
N TRP A 82 33.39 3.44 -7.17
CA TRP A 82 32.49 3.45 -6.01
C TRP A 82 31.49 2.30 -6.12
N ASN A 83 31.12 1.75 -4.98
CA ASN A 83 30.08 0.74 -4.85
C ASN A 83 29.30 1.02 -3.56
N TRP A 84 28.07 1.48 -3.72
CA TRP A 84 27.14 1.76 -2.65
C TRP A 84 26.21 0.58 -2.43
N ASP A 85 26.03 0.25 -1.16
CA ASP A 85 25.08 -0.70 -0.63
C ASP A 85 24.33 0.03 0.49
N PHE A 86 23.05 0.36 0.27
CA PHE A 86 22.29 1.29 1.10
C PHE A 86 21.59 0.62 2.30
N ASP A 87 21.53 -0.71 2.33
CA ASP A 87 20.94 -1.51 3.40
C ASP A 87 21.88 -2.60 3.98
N ASN A 88 23.10 -2.70 3.44
CA ASN A 88 24.17 -3.63 3.81
C ASN A 88 23.76 -5.10 3.66
N ASP A 89 23.08 -5.40 2.57
CA ASP A 89 22.65 -6.75 2.17
C ASP A 89 23.66 -7.48 1.26
N TRP A 90 24.82 -6.85 0.99
CA TRP A 90 25.89 -7.30 0.11
C TRP A 90 25.59 -7.17 -1.40
N ILE A 91 24.50 -6.51 -1.76
CA ILE A 91 24.13 -6.20 -3.13
C ILE A 91 24.49 -4.74 -3.43
N SER A 92 24.98 -4.49 -4.64
CA SER A 92 25.29 -3.13 -5.10
C SER A 92 24.03 -2.44 -5.58
N ASP A 93 23.69 -1.31 -4.94
CA ASP A 93 22.59 -0.45 -5.35
C ASP A 93 23.02 0.64 -6.34
N SER A 94 24.26 1.14 -6.22
CA SER A 94 24.76 2.21 -7.08
C SER A 94 26.28 2.19 -7.22
N THR A 95 26.75 2.66 -8.38
CA THR A 95 28.17 2.89 -8.67
C THR A 95 28.48 4.37 -8.96
N GLU A 96 27.49 5.25 -8.78
CA GLU A 96 27.68 6.69 -8.92
C GLU A 96 28.54 7.25 -7.78
N LYS A 97 29.24 8.35 -8.05
CA LYS A 97 30.06 9.00 -7.04
C LYS A 97 29.22 9.63 -5.91
N ASP A 98 28.16 10.35 -6.28
CA ASP A 98 27.31 11.12 -5.37
C ASP A 98 25.81 10.78 -5.57
N PRO A 99 25.36 9.55 -5.26
CA PRO A 99 23.99 9.12 -5.53
C PRO A 99 22.95 9.74 -4.59
N VAL A 100 21.68 9.73 -5.04
CA VAL A 100 20.50 9.94 -4.19
C VAL A 100 19.76 8.61 -4.05
N TYR A 101 19.41 8.23 -2.82
CA TYR A 101 18.61 7.04 -2.54
C TYR A 101 17.38 7.37 -1.71
N GLU A 102 16.24 6.76 -2.03
CA GLU A 102 14.96 6.97 -1.36
C GLU A 102 14.58 5.76 -0.51
N TYR A 103 14.57 5.95 0.81
CA TYR A 103 14.10 4.93 1.76
C TYR A 103 12.58 5.03 1.93
N ILE A 104 11.85 4.13 1.29
CA ILE A 104 10.38 4.10 1.29
C ILE A 104 9.81 3.39 2.53
N ILE A 105 10.59 2.47 3.11
CA ILE A 105 10.17 1.65 4.26
C ILE A 105 10.84 2.21 5.53
N PRO A 106 10.09 2.36 6.64
CA PRO A 106 10.69 2.71 7.93
C PRO A 106 11.64 1.62 8.42
N GLY A 107 12.80 2.01 8.93
CA GLY A 107 13.83 1.06 9.35
C GLY A 107 15.13 1.73 9.76
N ASN A 108 16.04 0.92 10.30
CA ASN A 108 17.41 1.33 10.59
C ASN A 108 18.31 0.74 9.52
N TYR A 109 18.80 1.58 8.62
CA TYR A 109 19.65 1.18 7.52
C TYR A 109 21.12 1.42 7.87
N THR A 110 21.98 0.50 7.45
CA THR A 110 23.43 0.71 7.49
C THR A 110 23.90 0.83 6.06
N VAL A 111 24.35 2.02 5.68
CA VAL A 111 24.92 2.27 4.36
C VAL A 111 26.38 1.89 4.39
N ASN A 112 26.85 1.21 3.36
CA ASN A 112 28.23 0.83 3.14
C ASN A 112 28.73 1.37 1.79
N LEU A 113 29.72 2.25 1.85
CA LEU A 113 30.48 2.66 0.67
C LEU A 113 31.75 1.83 0.60
N THR A 114 31.91 1.07 -0.49
CA THR A 114 33.18 0.44 -0.85
C THR A 114 33.80 1.15 -2.04
N VAL A 115 35.00 1.72 -1.86
CA VAL A 115 35.79 2.33 -2.93
C VAL A 115 36.98 1.46 -3.29
N SER A 116 37.41 1.55 -4.54
CA SER A 116 38.54 0.76 -5.04
C SER A 116 39.48 1.54 -5.95
N ASN A 117 40.72 1.08 -6.00
CA ASN A 117 41.71 1.42 -6.99
C ASN A 117 42.59 0.22 -7.35
N ALA A 118 43.57 0.41 -8.23
CA ALA A 118 44.48 -0.67 -8.66
C ALA A 118 45.26 -1.32 -7.50
N ASN A 119 45.40 -0.63 -6.37
CA ASN A 119 46.16 -1.08 -5.20
C ASN A 119 45.29 -1.79 -4.16
N GLY A 120 43.96 -1.66 -4.22
CA GLY A 120 43.08 -2.33 -3.26
C GLY A 120 41.70 -1.71 -3.13
N LYS A 121 41.04 -2.06 -2.01
CA LYS A 121 39.69 -1.62 -1.66
C LYS A 121 39.66 -1.11 -0.22
N ALA A 122 38.77 -0.17 0.06
CA ALA A 122 38.44 0.28 1.41
C ALA A 122 36.94 0.51 1.53
N SER A 123 36.41 0.36 2.74
CA SER A 123 34.98 0.53 3.01
C SER A 123 34.74 1.44 4.21
N LYS A 124 33.62 2.16 4.19
CA LYS A 124 33.11 2.92 5.33
C LYS A 124 31.62 2.76 5.44
N THR A 125 31.12 2.65 6.67
CA THR A 125 29.69 2.53 6.96
C THR A 125 29.13 3.74 7.71
N LYS A 126 27.82 3.99 7.55
CA LYS A 126 27.07 5.01 8.29
C LYS A 126 25.61 4.58 8.47
N LYS A 127 24.99 4.91 9.60
CA LYS A 127 23.58 4.60 9.87
C LYS A 127 22.63 5.70 9.38
N ILE A 128 21.49 5.28 8.82
CA ILE A 128 20.34 6.13 8.48
C ILE A 128 19.11 5.58 9.22
N ILE A 129 18.40 6.44 9.95
CA ILE A 129 17.21 6.07 10.72
C ILE A 129 15.97 6.63 10.04
N VAL A 130 15.12 5.74 9.51
CA VAL A 130 13.90 6.12 8.82
C VAL A 130 12.73 5.79 9.73
N HIS A 131 12.11 6.82 10.26
CA HIS A 131 10.93 6.72 11.11
C HIS A 131 9.67 6.54 10.26
N GLU A 132 8.67 5.87 10.83
CA GLU A 132 7.37 5.73 10.18
C GLU A 132 6.64 7.08 10.17
N ALA A 133 6.01 7.42 9.05
CA ALA A 133 5.14 8.59 8.98
C ALA A 133 4.04 8.49 10.06
N GLU A 134 4.05 9.41 11.03
CA GLU A 134 3.22 9.34 12.25
C GLU A 134 1.75 9.80 12.06
N VAL A 135 1.26 9.98 10.84
CA VAL A 135 -0.06 10.56 10.63
C VAL A 135 -1.15 9.49 10.56
N LEU A 136 -2.03 9.50 11.57
CA LEU A 136 -3.29 8.77 11.54
C LEU A 136 -4.09 9.16 10.30
N SER A 137 -4.86 8.20 9.76
CA SER A 137 -5.83 8.52 8.71
C SER A 137 -6.94 9.38 9.31
N THR A 138 -7.38 10.40 8.57
CA THR A 138 -8.50 11.26 8.99
C THR A 138 -9.67 11.03 8.06
N ALA A 139 -10.74 10.41 8.57
CA ALA A 139 -11.95 10.14 7.81
C ALA A 139 -12.73 11.43 7.55
N ASN A 140 -12.90 11.81 6.29
CA ASN A 140 -13.70 12.96 5.90
C ASN A 140 -14.31 12.80 4.51
N PHE A 141 -15.53 13.28 4.31
CA PHE A 141 -16.17 13.30 3.00
C PHE A 141 -17.23 14.38 2.93
N ASN A 142 -17.66 14.66 1.69
CA ASN A 142 -18.84 15.47 1.39
C ASN A 142 -19.85 14.68 0.55
N VAL A 143 -21.06 15.23 0.48
CA VAL A 143 -22.17 14.75 -0.35
C VAL A 143 -22.76 15.92 -1.12
N ASN A 144 -23.31 15.65 -2.32
CA ASN A 144 -23.96 16.69 -3.13
C ASN A 144 -25.34 17.10 -2.58
N ILE A 145 -26.06 16.16 -1.97
CA ILE A 145 -27.40 16.36 -1.39
C ILE A 145 -27.54 15.50 -0.13
N THR A 146 -28.28 16.01 0.85
CA THR A 146 -28.47 15.33 2.16
C THR A 146 -29.90 14.82 2.36
N SER A 147 -30.84 15.32 1.57
CA SER A 147 -32.21 14.85 1.56
C SER A 147 -32.91 15.09 0.23
N GLY A 148 -33.99 14.34 -0.01
CA GLY A 148 -34.77 14.42 -1.23
C GLY A 148 -35.84 13.35 -1.31
N GLN A 149 -36.45 13.19 -2.47
CA GLN A 149 -37.48 12.15 -2.67
C GLN A 149 -36.84 10.85 -3.14
N ALA A 150 -37.35 9.72 -2.64
CA ALA A 150 -37.00 8.42 -3.16
C ALA A 150 -37.59 8.23 -4.59
N PRO A 151 -36.87 7.64 -5.55
CA PRO A 151 -35.48 7.24 -5.44
C PRO A 151 -34.50 8.44 -5.45
N LEU A 152 -33.56 8.47 -4.50
CA LEU A 152 -32.57 9.54 -4.37
C LEU A 152 -31.17 9.05 -4.73
N SER A 153 -30.55 9.64 -5.76
CA SER A 153 -29.15 9.38 -6.09
C SER A 153 -28.22 10.42 -5.45
N VAL A 154 -27.30 9.96 -4.60
CA VAL A 154 -26.35 10.80 -3.87
C VAL A 154 -24.93 10.51 -4.33
N LEU A 155 -24.18 11.57 -4.63
CA LEU A 155 -22.76 11.52 -4.96
C LEU A 155 -21.93 11.76 -3.70
N PHE A 156 -21.06 10.80 -3.39
CA PHE A 156 -20.13 10.83 -2.26
C PHE A 156 -18.72 11.06 -2.77
N THR A 157 -18.00 12.03 -2.18
CA THR A 157 -16.59 12.27 -2.50
C THR A 157 -15.75 12.20 -1.23
N ASP A 158 -14.78 11.29 -1.21
CA ASP A 158 -13.82 11.19 -0.12
C ASP A 158 -12.81 12.34 -0.12
N LEU A 159 -12.70 12.99 1.04
CA LEU A 159 -11.76 14.07 1.37
C LEU A 159 -10.78 13.65 2.48
N SER A 160 -10.69 12.36 2.77
CA SER A 160 -9.84 11.81 3.82
C SER A 160 -8.35 11.98 3.51
N GLN A 161 -7.56 12.06 4.59
CA GLN A 161 -6.10 12.22 4.53
C GLN A 161 -5.38 10.97 5.01
N ASN A 162 -4.17 10.73 4.49
CA ASN A 162 -3.29 9.62 4.87
C ASN A 162 -3.95 8.23 4.74
N VAL A 163 -4.74 8.05 3.68
CA VAL A 163 -5.53 6.84 3.43
C VAL A 163 -4.69 5.77 2.74
N GLY A 164 -4.51 4.62 3.39
CA GLY A 164 -3.99 3.40 2.75
C GLY A 164 -5.12 2.54 2.15
N LYS A 165 -6.23 2.40 2.88
CA LYS A 165 -7.43 1.67 2.46
C LYS A 165 -8.69 2.49 2.77
N ARG A 166 -9.71 2.35 1.94
CA ARG A 166 -11.03 2.99 2.06
C ARG A 166 -12.14 1.98 1.82
N THR A 167 -13.21 2.07 2.60
CA THR A 167 -14.46 1.35 2.38
C THR A 167 -15.65 2.25 2.67
N TRP A 168 -16.65 2.20 1.79
CA TRP A 168 -17.95 2.82 1.94
C TRP A 168 -18.99 1.76 2.26
N ASP A 169 -19.87 2.09 3.19
CA ASP A 169 -21.10 1.40 3.51
C ASP A 169 -22.18 2.50 3.57
N PHE A 170 -23.05 2.58 2.55
CA PHE A 170 -23.96 3.71 2.33
C PHE A 170 -25.27 3.61 3.11
N ASN A 171 -25.54 2.45 3.72
CA ASN A 171 -26.72 2.18 4.53
C ASN A 171 -26.37 1.64 5.95
N ASN A 172 -25.09 1.49 6.27
CA ASN A 172 -24.53 0.98 7.53
C ASN A 172 -25.07 -0.41 7.90
N ASP A 173 -25.22 -1.28 6.90
CA ASP A 173 -25.67 -2.67 7.07
C ASP A 173 -24.51 -3.67 7.37
N GLY A 174 -23.27 -3.18 7.31
CA GLY A 174 -22.05 -3.96 7.51
C GLY A 174 -21.49 -4.58 6.23
N ILE A 175 -22.10 -4.32 5.07
CA ILE A 175 -21.64 -4.74 3.75
C ILE A 175 -20.92 -3.56 3.08
N ILE A 176 -19.79 -3.86 2.42
CA ILE A 176 -19.03 -2.84 1.70
C ILE A 176 -19.67 -2.62 0.34
N ASP A 177 -20.18 -1.42 0.10
CA ASP A 177 -20.76 -1.01 -1.18
C ASP A 177 -19.70 -0.52 -2.18
N SER A 178 -18.63 0.13 -1.70
CA SER A 178 -17.60 0.69 -2.57
C SER A 178 -16.25 0.89 -1.90
N ILE A 179 -15.18 0.87 -2.70
CA ILE A 179 -13.82 1.24 -2.29
C ILE A 179 -13.29 2.47 -3.06
N ASN A 180 -14.08 2.99 -4.00
CA ASN A 180 -13.70 4.09 -4.87
C ASN A 180 -13.66 5.41 -4.09
N LYS A 181 -12.79 6.32 -4.52
CA LYS A 181 -12.69 7.66 -3.91
C LYS A 181 -13.97 8.48 -4.09
N THR A 182 -14.65 8.30 -5.21
CA THR A 182 -15.93 8.93 -5.52
C THR A 182 -16.91 7.85 -5.95
N SER A 183 -18.14 7.87 -5.43
CA SER A 183 -19.18 6.88 -5.73
C SER A 183 -20.56 7.53 -5.76
N VAL A 184 -21.47 6.99 -6.57
CA VAL A 184 -22.89 7.34 -6.55
C VAL A 184 -23.67 6.17 -5.97
N TYR A 185 -24.54 6.43 -5.00
CA TYR A 185 -25.45 5.43 -4.43
C TYR A 185 -26.89 5.90 -4.58
N LYS A 186 -27.80 4.96 -4.88
CA LYS A 186 -29.22 5.24 -5.12
C LYS A 186 -30.06 4.63 -4.00
N TYR A 187 -30.68 5.49 -3.20
CA TYR A 187 -31.63 5.11 -2.17
C TYR A 187 -33.02 4.96 -2.79
N GLU A 188 -33.45 3.72 -3.02
CA GLU A 188 -34.70 3.41 -3.73
C GLU A 188 -35.97 3.71 -2.91
N PHE A 189 -35.87 3.65 -1.58
CA PHE A 189 -37.01 3.76 -0.67
C PHE A 189 -36.89 4.98 0.26
N PRO A 190 -38.02 5.48 0.80
CA PRO A 190 -38.02 6.53 1.81
C PRO A 190 -37.48 5.98 3.14
N GLY A 191 -36.64 6.76 3.82
CA GLY A 191 -35.95 6.32 5.03
C GLY A 191 -34.88 7.29 5.48
N THR A 192 -34.27 7.00 6.63
CA THR A 192 -33.05 7.67 7.06
C THR A 192 -31.92 6.65 7.06
N TYR A 193 -30.93 6.87 6.21
CA TYR A 193 -29.79 5.99 6.01
C TYR A 193 -28.56 6.59 6.66
N ILE A 194 -27.82 5.78 7.42
CA ILE A 194 -26.52 6.17 7.98
C ILE A 194 -25.45 5.70 7.00
N VAL A 195 -24.66 6.64 6.50
CA VAL A 195 -23.50 6.39 5.66
C VAL A 195 -22.28 6.30 6.54
N ASN A 196 -21.45 5.29 6.30
CA ASN A 196 -20.20 5.06 7.00
C ASN A 196 -19.03 5.02 6.00
N LEU A 197 -18.14 6.00 6.11
CA LEU A 197 -16.84 5.96 5.47
C LEU A 197 -15.80 5.48 6.47
N THR A 198 -15.15 4.34 6.20
CA THR A 198 -14.01 3.85 6.97
C THR A 198 -12.73 3.97 6.16
N VAL A 199 -11.72 4.64 6.72
CA VAL A 199 -10.38 4.74 6.15
C VAL A 199 -9.36 4.18 7.12
N SER A 200 -8.32 3.54 6.59
CA SER A 200 -7.25 3.01 7.41
C SER A 200 -5.89 3.15 6.75
N ASN A 201 -4.85 3.15 7.59
CA ASN A 201 -3.46 3.05 7.19
C ASN A 201 -2.70 2.14 8.18
N SER A 202 -1.38 2.04 8.06
CA SER A 202 -0.55 1.23 8.97
C SER A 202 -0.70 1.61 10.45
N LYS A 203 -1.19 2.82 10.74
CA LYS A 203 -1.34 3.35 12.10
C LYS A 203 -2.72 3.13 12.73
N GLY A 204 -3.75 2.88 11.92
CA GLY A 204 -5.08 2.64 12.47
C GLY A 204 -6.20 2.83 11.46
N SER A 205 -7.43 2.63 11.96
CA SER A 205 -8.68 2.72 11.21
C SER A 205 -9.60 3.73 11.87
N PHE A 206 -10.18 4.63 11.06
CA PHE A 206 -11.09 5.68 11.51
C PHE A 206 -12.31 5.72 10.61
N SER A 207 -13.45 6.03 11.21
CA SER A 207 -14.74 6.08 10.51
C SER A 207 -15.40 7.45 10.67
N LYS A 208 -16.12 7.87 9.64
CA LYS A 208 -17.01 9.04 9.68
C LYS A 208 -18.41 8.60 9.30
N LEU A 209 -19.37 8.92 10.16
CA LEU A 209 -20.79 8.66 9.94
C LEU A 209 -21.52 9.94 9.48
N PHE A 210 -22.51 9.79 8.60
CA PHE A 210 -23.38 10.89 8.16
C PHE A 210 -24.77 10.38 7.77
N SER A 211 -25.85 11.14 8.02
CA SER A 211 -27.22 10.72 7.69
C SER A 211 -27.72 11.30 6.37
N ILE A 212 -28.40 10.46 5.58
CA ILE A 212 -29.15 10.85 4.37
C ILE A 212 -30.63 10.54 4.60
N THR A 213 -31.52 11.49 4.30
CA THR A 213 -32.96 11.30 4.50
C THR A 213 -33.71 11.35 3.16
N THR A 214 -34.36 10.25 2.81
CA THR A 214 -35.25 10.16 1.66
C THR A 214 -36.71 10.24 2.12
N SER A 215 -37.51 11.05 1.44
CA SER A 215 -38.94 11.19 1.66
C SER A 215 -39.73 10.45 0.58
N PRO A 216 -40.99 10.07 0.83
CA PRO A 216 -41.87 9.55 -0.23
C PRO A 216 -42.04 10.58 -1.36
N VAL A 217 -42.32 10.11 -2.59
CA VAL A 217 -42.60 10.98 -3.74
C VAL A 217 -43.79 11.91 -3.45
N ARG A 218 -43.73 13.13 -3.98
CA ARG A 218 -44.48 14.31 -3.54
C ARG A 218 -46.01 14.18 -3.54
N ARG A 219 -46.59 14.97 -2.64
CA ARG A 219 -47.95 15.52 -2.72
C ARG A 219 -48.21 16.30 -4.02
N VAL A 220 -49.37 16.09 -4.62
CA VAL A 220 -49.94 16.89 -5.72
C VAL A 220 -51.15 17.65 -5.15
N ASP A 221 -51.20 18.97 -5.34
CA ASP A 221 -52.30 19.85 -4.89
C ASP A 221 -52.68 19.76 -3.39
N GLY A 222 -51.71 19.48 -2.53
CA GLY A 222 -51.93 19.41 -1.07
C GLY A 222 -52.37 18.03 -0.57
N GLU A 223 -52.66 17.08 -1.45
CA GLU A 223 -52.99 15.69 -1.08
C GLU A 223 -51.76 14.79 -1.05
N TYR A 224 -51.73 13.85 -0.11
CA TYR A 224 -50.69 12.82 -0.07
C TYR A 224 -50.88 11.88 -1.26
N VAL A 225 -49.99 11.95 -2.25
CA VAL A 225 -49.87 10.90 -3.26
C VAL A 225 -49.01 9.81 -2.67
N LEU A 226 -49.65 8.74 -2.21
CA LEU A 226 -48.93 7.55 -1.75
C LEU A 226 -48.22 6.94 -2.96
N THR A 227 -46.90 6.76 -2.85
CA THR A 227 -46.12 6.00 -3.83
C THR A 227 -46.17 4.54 -3.43
N GLU A 228 -46.68 3.69 -4.32
CA GLU A 228 -46.59 2.26 -4.14
C GLU A 228 -45.15 1.82 -4.45
N TYR A 229 -44.52 1.14 -3.50
CA TYR A 229 -43.23 0.51 -3.71
C TYR A 229 -43.41 -1.00 -3.82
N LYS A 230 -42.97 -1.57 -4.95
CA LYS A 230 -42.95 -3.02 -5.11
C LYS A 230 -41.77 -3.59 -4.32
N ILE A 231 -42.07 -4.40 -3.31
CA ILE A 231 -41.07 -5.05 -2.44
C ILE A 231 -40.51 -6.33 -3.07
N THR A 232 -41.34 -7.10 -3.78
CA THR A 232 -40.89 -8.33 -4.45
C THR A 232 -41.58 -8.53 -5.80
N TYR A 233 -40.89 -9.20 -6.73
CA TYR A 233 -41.41 -9.57 -8.06
C TYR A 233 -41.96 -11.01 -8.09
N LYS A 234 -41.98 -11.69 -6.94
CA LYS A 234 -42.21 -13.13 -6.83
C LYS A 234 -43.64 -13.39 -6.35
N ILE A 235 -44.20 -14.55 -6.68
CA ILE A 235 -45.60 -14.88 -6.40
C ILE A 235 -45.74 -15.14 -4.89
N GLY A 236 -46.05 -14.08 -4.16
CA GLY A 236 -46.33 -14.12 -2.74
C GLY A 236 -47.84 -14.14 -2.45
N HIS A 237 -48.26 -14.95 -1.48
CA HIS A 237 -49.62 -14.94 -0.94
C HIS A 237 -49.54 -14.87 0.61
N GLN A 238 -50.63 -14.43 1.25
CA GLN A 238 -50.76 -14.40 2.73
C GLN A 238 -49.62 -13.62 3.41
N LEU A 239 -49.69 -12.29 3.34
CA LEU A 239 -48.67 -11.41 3.91
C LEU A 239 -49.06 -10.90 5.31
N ALA A 240 -48.05 -10.66 6.13
CA ALA A 240 -48.17 -9.92 7.39
C ALA A 240 -47.00 -8.93 7.53
N ILE A 241 -47.21 -7.84 8.26
CA ILE A 241 -46.20 -6.81 8.50
C ILE A 241 -46.22 -6.40 9.97
N TYR A 242 -45.04 -6.29 10.56
CA TYR A 242 -44.86 -5.73 11.89
C TYR A 242 -43.56 -4.93 11.98
N GLY A 243 -43.68 -3.64 12.28
CA GLY A 243 -42.53 -2.73 12.35
C GLY A 243 -41.79 -2.67 11.01
N ASP A 244 -40.51 -3.06 11.03
CA ASP A 244 -39.60 -3.02 9.89
C ASP A 244 -39.62 -4.30 9.02
N ARG A 245 -40.48 -5.27 9.32
CA ARG A 245 -40.45 -6.60 8.67
C ARG A 245 -41.76 -6.96 8.01
N ILE A 246 -41.65 -7.51 6.81
CA ILE A 246 -42.75 -8.09 6.05
C ILE A 246 -42.48 -9.58 5.92
N VAL A 247 -43.48 -10.40 6.19
CA VAL A 247 -43.42 -11.86 5.98
C VAL A 247 -44.49 -12.28 4.99
N TRP A 248 -44.20 -13.26 4.15
CA TRP A 248 -45.17 -13.81 3.18
C TRP A 248 -44.87 -15.26 2.87
N THR A 249 -45.86 -15.95 2.32
CA THR A 249 -45.69 -17.28 1.72
C THR A 249 -45.26 -17.14 0.28
N ASP A 250 -44.19 -17.83 -0.12
CA ASP A 250 -43.63 -17.80 -1.46
C ASP A 250 -43.43 -19.22 -2.00
N SER A 251 -43.91 -19.48 -3.21
CA SER A 251 -43.83 -20.81 -3.85
C SER A 251 -42.77 -20.91 -4.95
N ARG A 252 -41.83 -19.95 -5.02
CA ARG A 252 -40.78 -19.89 -6.06
C ARG A 252 -39.90 -21.15 -6.17
N ASN A 253 -39.80 -21.95 -5.10
CA ASN A 253 -38.97 -23.16 -5.05
C ASN A 253 -39.75 -24.46 -5.27
N GLY A 254 -41.03 -24.38 -5.64
CA GLY A 254 -41.89 -25.54 -5.92
C GLY A 254 -42.76 -25.97 -4.73
N ASN A 255 -42.28 -25.82 -3.51
CA ASN A 255 -43.07 -25.85 -2.28
C ASN A 255 -43.28 -24.42 -1.73
N SER A 256 -44.31 -24.24 -0.90
CA SER A 256 -44.57 -22.97 -0.23
C SER A 256 -43.63 -22.82 0.97
N ASP A 257 -42.80 -21.78 0.96
CA ASP A 257 -41.89 -21.43 2.05
C ASP A 257 -42.29 -20.07 2.65
N ILE A 258 -41.87 -19.79 3.88
CA ILE A 258 -42.01 -18.47 4.50
C ILE A 258 -40.77 -17.64 4.19
N TYR A 259 -40.98 -16.43 3.67
CA TYR A 259 -39.95 -15.43 3.45
C TYR A 259 -40.20 -14.20 4.33
N MET A 260 -39.12 -13.48 4.60
CA MET A 260 -39.10 -12.22 5.33
C MET A 260 -38.33 -11.18 4.53
N TYR A 261 -38.76 -9.92 4.62
CA TYR A 261 -38.06 -8.76 4.07
C TYR A 261 -37.90 -7.71 5.16
N ASP A 262 -36.65 -7.31 5.42
CA ASP A 262 -36.32 -6.19 6.30
C ASP A 262 -36.35 -4.88 5.49
N LEU A 263 -37.24 -3.96 5.85
CA LEU A 263 -37.44 -2.69 5.15
C LEU A 263 -36.25 -1.73 5.32
N SER A 264 -35.53 -1.78 6.45
CA SER A 264 -34.35 -0.95 6.68
C SER A 264 -33.13 -1.42 5.90
N THR A 265 -32.84 -2.72 5.94
CA THR A 265 -31.66 -3.31 5.30
C THR A 265 -31.90 -3.74 3.85
N HIS A 266 -33.16 -3.74 3.41
CA HIS A 266 -33.58 -4.18 2.08
C HIS A 266 -33.23 -5.65 1.78
N ASN A 267 -33.06 -6.45 2.83
CA ASN A 267 -32.63 -7.83 2.73
C ASN A 267 -33.83 -8.79 2.73
N GLU A 268 -33.87 -9.71 1.77
CA GLU A 268 -34.84 -10.81 1.70
C GLU A 268 -34.22 -12.07 2.31
N THR A 269 -34.87 -12.64 3.32
CA THR A 269 -34.41 -13.87 3.99
C THR A 269 -35.48 -14.94 3.88
N GLN A 270 -35.09 -16.14 3.42
CA GLN A 270 -35.94 -17.32 3.51
C GLN A 270 -35.93 -17.84 4.95
N ILE A 271 -37.10 -17.90 5.59
CA ILE A 271 -37.26 -18.37 6.98
C ILE A 271 -37.33 -19.89 7.03
N THR A 272 -38.10 -20.51 6.13
CA THR A 272 -38.24 -21.96 6.08
C THR A 272 -37.52 -22.51 4.85
N THR A 273 -36.65 -23.51 5.06
CA THR A 273 -35.75 -24.05 4.02
C THR A 273 -35.95 -25.54 3.76
N ARG A 274 -36.99 -26.14 4.36
CA ARG A 274 -37.28 -27.58 4.27
C ARG A 274 -38.34 -27.83 3.22
N GLU A 275 -38.34 -29.03 2.63
CA GLU A 275 -39.37 -29.48 1.68
C GLU A 275 -40.71 -29.80 2.37
N SER A 276 -41.31 -28.80 3.04
CA SER A 276 -42.68 -28.82 3.58
C SER A 276 -43.53 -27.73 2.93
N TYR A 277 -44.86 -27.82 3.09
CA TYR A 277 -45.75 -26.73 2.71
C TYR A 277 -45.98 -25.84 3.93
N ASP A 278 -45.39 -24.65 3.89
CA ASP A 278 -45.46 -23.66 4.95
C ASP A 278 -46.28 -22.45 4.48
N PHE A 279 -47.30 -22.05 5.25
CA PHE A 279 -48.22 -21.01 4.82
C PHE A 279 -48.88 -20.22 5.96
N SER A 280 -49.57 -19.13 5.59
CA SER A 280 -50.22 -18.19 6.50
C SER A 280 -49.31 -17.68 7.61
N PRO A 281 -48.19 -17.01 7.26
CA PRO A 281 -47.33 -16.43 8.26
C PRO A 281 -48.03 -15.26 8.97
N ASP A 282 -47.72 -15.09 10.24
CA ASP A 282 -48.02 -13.88 11.00
C ASP A 282 -46.80 -13.46 11.82
N ILE A 283 -46.68 -12.17 12.13
CA ILE A 283 -45.53 -11.60 12.80
C ILE A 283 -45.94 -10.62 13.90
N TYR A 284 -45.36 -10.80 15.09
CA TYR A 284 -45.53 -9.87 16.20
C TYR A 284 -44.25 -9.79 17.03
N GLY A 285 -43.73 -8.57 17.18
CA GLY A 285 -42.43 -8.39 17.80
C GLY A 285 -41.39 -9.16 16.99
N ASP A 286 -40.58 -9.96 17.67
CA ASP A 286 -39.53 -10.81 17.13
C ASP A 286 -40.01 -12.19 16.65
N ARG A 287 -41.30 -12.51 16.77
CA ARG A 287 -41.82 -13.85 16.52
C ARG A 287 -42.55 -13.92 15.19
N ILE A 288 -42.15 -14.88 14.37
CA ILE A 288 -42.84 -15.25 13.13
C ILE A 288 -43.49 -16.61 13.36
N VAL A 289 -44.79 -16.73 13.11
CA VAL A 289 -45.54 -18.00 13.23
C VAL A 289 -46.11 -18.39 11.87
N TRP A 290 -46.25 -19.69 11.59
CA TRP A 290 -46.84 -20.19 10.34
C TRP A 290 -47.45 -21.58 10.55
N ASN A 291 -48.27 -22.02 9.58
CA ASN A 291 -48.77 -23.40 9.49
C ASN A 291 -47.81 -24.23 8.64
N ASP A 292 -47.51 -25.45 9.07
CA ASP A 292 -46.51 -26.32 8.46
C ASP A 292 -47.06 -27.75 8.35
N TYR A 293 -46.87 -28.36 7.18
CA TYR A 293 -47.42 -29.69 6.86
C TYR A 293 -46.38 -30.81 6.90
N ARG A 294 -45.20 -30.61 7.52
CA ARG A 294 -44.09 -31.58 7.55
C ARG A 294 -44.47 -32.96 8.13
N ASN A 295 -45.52 -33.04 8.95
CA ASN A 295 -45.97 -34.29 9.59
C ASN A 295 -47.23 -34.88 8.94
N GLY A 296 -47.65 -34.37 7.76
CA GLY A 296 -48.88 -34.78 7.08
C GLY A 296 -50.17 -34.13 7.63
N ASN A 297 -50.07 -33.40 8.75
CA ASN A 297 -51.08 -32.53 9.30
C ASN A 297 -50.53 -31.10 9.42
N GLY A 298 -51.43 -30.11 9.41
CA GLY A 298 -51.07 -28.70 9.62
C GLY A 298 -50.83 -28.41 11.09
N ASP A 299 -49.56 -28.31 11.49
CA ASP A 299 -49.13 -27.92 12.82
C ASP A 299 -48.68 -26.44 12.80
N ILE A 300 -48.73 -25.75 13.94
CA ILE A 300 -48.28 -24.36 14.06
C ILE A 300 -46.83 -24.34 14.55
N TYR A 301 -45.95 -23.70 13.78
CA TYR A 301 -44.55 -23.48 14.14
C TYR A 301 -44.24 -22.01 14.33
N MET A 302 -43.14 -21.73 15.03
CA MET A 302 -42.69 -20.40 15.36
C MET A 302 -41.18 -20.29 15.20
N TYR A 303 -40.73 -19.18 14.62
CA TYR A 303 -39.34 -18.77 14.55
C TYR A 303 -39.16 -17.54 15.46
N PRO A 304 -38.42 -17.67 16.57
CA PRO A 304 -38.02 -16.53 17.37
C PRO A 304 -36.80 -15.89 16.70
N ALA A 305 -36.97 -14.70 16.11
CA ALA A 305 -35.90 -13.96 15.48
C ALA A 305 -34.96 -13.27 16.50
N PHE A 306 -34.59 -13.97 17.59
CA PHE A 306 -33.51 -13.54 18.47
C PHE A 306 -32.17 -13.93 17.85
N GLY A 307 -31.40 -12.94 17.37
CA GLY A 307 -30.07 -13.25 16.85
C GLY A 307 -29.32 -12.15 16.10
N ARG A 308 -29.02 -11.02 16.75
CA ARG A 308 -27.64 -10.51 16.81
C ARG A 308 -27.43 -9.98 18.22
N SER A 309 -26.68 -10.74 19.02
CA SER A 309 -26.23 -10.31 20.34
C SER A 309 -25.55 -8.94 20.28
N THR A 310 -25.74 -8.17 21.35
CA THR A 310 -24.87 -7.07 21.78
C THR A 310 -23.39 -7.41 21.67
#